data_AF-U2S433-F1
#
_entry.id   AF-U2S433-F1
#
_cell.length_a   1.000
_cell.length_b   1.000
_cell.length_c   1.000
_cell.angle_alpha   90.00
_cell.angle_beta   90.00
_cell.angle_gamma   90.00
#
_symmetry.space_group_name_H-M   'P 1'
#
loop_
_entity.id
_entity.type
_entity.pdbx_description
1 polymer ?
#
loop_
_entity_poly.entity_id
_entity_poly.type
_entity_poly.pdbx_seq_one_letter_code
_entity_poly.pdbx_strand_id
1 'polypeptide(L)'
;MELIGTIFSVMTIEESEDREDSFYIYEHEPLVDYKVEILEILDEKAHIKCNGTLIVDGYADPYIKEKFEIDSWVPVIESVEDWEKYKL
;
A
#
# COMPACT_ATOMS: atom_id res chain seq x y z
N MET A 1 -0.09 10.86 15.84
CA MET A 1 0.17 9.78 16.83
C MET A 1 -0.97 8.75 16.92
N GLU A 2 -2.20 9.06 16.47
CA GLU A 2 -3.36 8.14 16.47
C GLU A 2 -3.29 6.94 15.49
N LEU A 3 -2.27 6.87 14.62
CA LEU A 3 -2.15 5.83 13.60
C LEU A 3 -1.23 4.66 14.01
N ILE A 4 -0.43 4.81 15.06
CA ILE A 4 0.50 3.77 15.50
C ILE A 4 -0.28 2.58 16.05
N GLY A 5 0.03 1.37 15.56
CA GLY A 5 -0.68 0.14 15.89
C GLY A 5 -1.96 -0.08 15.06
N THR A 6 -2.34 0.86 14.20
CA THR A 6 -3.49 0.70 13.32
C THR A 6 -3.17 -0.31 12.22
N ILE A 7 -4.15 -1.17 11.96
CA ILE A 7 -4.12 -2.18 10.89
C ILE A 7 -5.21 -1.80 9.90
N PHE A 8 -4.83 -1.69 8.63
CA PHE A 8 -5.74 -1.56 7.50
C PHE A 8 -5.67 -2.84 6.67
N SER A 9 -6.80 -3.30 6.18
CA SER A 9 -6.85 -4.47 5.30
C SER A 9 -7.89 -4.27 4.21
N VAL A 10 -7.59 -4.74 3.01
CA VAL A 10 -8.51 -4.79 1.87
C VAL A 10 -8.53 -6.22 1.35
N MET A 11 -9.73 -6.76 1.21
CA MET A 11 -9.93 -8.19 0.94
C MET A 11 -10.36 -8.48 -0.50
N THR A 12 -10.87 -7.49 -1.24
CA THR A 12 -11.40 -7.69 -2.60
C THR A 12 -10.86 -6.66 -3.57
N ILE A 13 -10.92 -6.99 -4.88
CA ILE A 13 -10.57 -6.06 -5.97
C ILE A 13 -11.50 -4.84 -5.92
N GLU A 14 -12.81 -5.07 -5.77
CA GLU A 14 -13.83 -4.01 -5.72
C GLU A 14 -13.55 -3.00 -4.58
N GLU A 15 -13.18 -3.49 -3.40
CA GLU A 15 -12.82 -2.61 -2.28
C GLU A 15 -11.54 -1.79 -2.57
N SER A 16 -10.54 -2.41 -3.23
CA SER A 16 -9.33 -1.72 -3.67
C SER A 16 -9.62 -0.65 -4.72
N GLU A 17 -10.51 -0.94 -5.67
CA GLU A 17 -10.93 -0.02 -6.73
C GLU A 17 -11.73 1.16 -6.16
N ASP A 18 -12.70 0.90 -5.27
CA ASP A 18 -13.54 1.92 -4.62
C ASP A 18 -12.73 2.92 -3.79
N ARG A 19 -11.61 2.47 -3.21
CA ARG A 19 -10.68 3.29 -2.43
C ARG A 19 -9.65 3.99 -3.29
N GLU A 20 -9.61 3.69 -4.59
CA GLU A 20 -8.56 4.08 -5.53
C GLU A 20 -7.16 3.71 -5.02
N ASP A 21 -7.04 2.59 -4.28
CA ASP A 21 -5.78 2.15 -3.69
C ASP A 21 -4.78 1.86 -4.81
N SER A 22 -3.78 2.73 -4.92
CA SER A 22 -2.77 2.68 -5.98
C SER A 22 -1.41 2.35 -5.38
N PHE A 23 -0.94 1.12 -5.53
CA PHE A 23 0.45 0.77 -5.21
C PHE A 23 1.26 0.68 -6.49
N TYR A 24 2.17 1.62 -6.69
CA TYR A 24 3.13 1.60 -7.80
C TYR A 24 4.29 0.63 -7.52
N ILE A 25 3.98 -0.65 -7.32
CA ILE A 25 4.99 -1.71 -7.11
C ILE A 25 5.29 -2.41 -8.44
N TYR A 26 4.26 -2.75 -9.23
CA TYR A 26 4.36 -3.32 -10.58
C TYR A 26 3.16 -2.89 -11.42
N GLU A 27 3.35 -1.91 -12.30
CA GLU A 27 2.33 -1.37 -13.23
C GLU A 27 0.96 -1.06 -12.58
N HIS A 28 -0.07 -0.78 -13.38
CA HIS A 28 -1.39 -0.27 -12.93
C HIS A 28 -2.35 -1.36 -12.42
N GLU A 29 -1.83 -2.51 -11.97
CA GLU A 29 -2.66 -3.65 -11.58
C GLU A 29 -3.09 -3.58 -10.09
N PRO A 30 -4.32 -4.00 -9.75
CA PRO A 30 -4.86 -3.89 -8.39
C PRO A 30 -4.22 -4.88 -7.41
N LEU A 31 -4.33 -4.56 -6.12
CA LEU A 31 -3.85 -5.41 -5.03
C LEU A 31 -5.02 -5.95 -4.23
N VAL A 32 -4.90 -7.19 -3.77
CA VAL A 32 -5.96 -7.87 -3.01
C VAL A 32 -5.40 -8.61 -1.81
N ASP A 33 -6.27 -8.86 -0.84
CA ASP A 33 -5.93 -9.55 0.40
C ASP A 33 -4.69 -8.95 1.08
N TYR A 34 -4.57 -7.61 1.05
CA TYR A 34 -3.41 -6.94 1.62
C TYR A 34 -3.72 -6.35 2.99
N LYS A 35 -2.70 -6.32 3.84
CA LYS A 35 -2.73 -5.77 5.18
C LYS A 35 -1.56 -4.81 5.35
N VAL A 36 -1.83 -3.58 5.76
CA VAL A 36 -0.83 -2.59 6.19
C VAL A 36 -0.94 -2.41 7.70
N GLU A 37 0.20 -2.49 8.39
CA GLU A 37 0.34 -2.22 9.82
C GLU A 37 1.34 -1.09 10.02
N ILE A 38 0.95 -0.07 10.77
CA ILE A 38 1.83 1.06 11.11
C ILE A 38 2.49 0.76 12.44
N LEU A 39 3.78 0.43 12.42
CA LEU A 39 4.54 0.01 13.59
C LEU A 39 5.00 1.19 14.43
N GLU A 40 5.46 2.25 13.76
CA GLU A 40 6.02 3.45 14.39
C GLU A 40 5.86 4.64 13.45
N ILE A 41 5.77 5.85 14.02
CA ILE A 41 5.91 7.10 13.26
C ILE A 41 6.98 7.94 13.95
N LEU A 42 8.05 8.24 13.22
CA LEU A 42 9.19 9.03 13.69
C LEU A 42 9.64 9.96 12.57
N ASP A 43 9.89 11.23 12.90
CA ASP A 43 10.43 12.25 11.99
C ASP A 43 9.71 12.28 10.61
N GLU A 44 8.38 12.40 10.63
CA GLU A 44 7.51 12.45 9.42
C GLU A 44 7.55 11.19 8.54
N LYS A 45 8.09 10.07 9.05
CA LYS A 45 8.08 8.77 8.38
C LYS A 45 7.34 7.73 9.20
N ALA A 46 6.60 6.87 8.52
CA ALA A 46 5.95 5.72 9.11
C ALA A 46 6.75 4.46 8.81
N HIS A 47 7.09 3.69 9.83
CA HIS A 47 7.54 2.32 9.66
C HIS A 47 6.31 1.44 9.44
N ILE A 48 6.20 0.86 8.25
CA ILE A 48 5.10 -0.01 7.89
C ILE A 48 5.55 -1.43 7.66
N LYS A 49 4.66 -2.37 7.97
CA LYS A 49 4.65 -3.69 7.38
C LYS A 49 3.45 -3.83 6.48
N CYS A 50 3.68 -4.14 5.21
CA CYS A 50 2.63 -4.42 4.25
C CYS A 50 2.86 -5.80 3.63
N ASN A 51 1.82 -6.63 3.58
CA ASN A 51 1.86 -7.89 2.88
C ASN A 51 0.52 -8.11 2.18
N GLY A 52 0.53 -8.85 1.09
CA GLY A 52 -0.69 -9.12 0.36
C GLY A 52 -0.47 -9.92 -0.91
N THR A 53 -1.43 -9.82 -1.82
CA THR A 53 -1.39 -10.45 -3.13
C THR A 53 -1.42 -9.39 -4.21
N LEU A 54 -0.40 -9.41 -5.06
CA LEU A 54 -0.32 -8.62 -6.28
C LEU A 54 -0.99 -9.40 -7.42
N ILE A 55 -1.79 -8.71 -8.23
CA ILE A 55 -2.17 -9.20 -9.56
C ILE A 55 -1.05 -8.80 -10.53
N VAL A 56 -0.35 -9.79 -11.09
CA VAL A 56 0.80 -9.56 -12.00
C VAL A 56 0.32 -9.49 -13.45
N ASP A 57 -0.72 -10.25 -13.77
CA ASP A 57 -1.37 -10.25 -15.08
C ASP A 57 -2.87 -10.43 -14.88
N GLY A 58 -3.60 -9.31 -14.98
CA GLY A 58 -5.06 -9.25 -14.91
C GLY A 58 -5.75 -9.67 -16.21
N TYR A 59 -5.02 -9.94 -17.29
CA TYR A 59 -5.57 -10.39 -18.58
C TYR A 59 -5.53 -11.92 -18.76
N ALA A 60 -4.75 -12.62 -17.93
CA ALA A 60 -4.68 -14.08 -17.93
C ALA A 60 -5.95 -14.74 -17.35
N ASP A 61 -6.28 -15.96 -17.80
CA ASP A 61 -7.37 -16.77 -17.23
C ASP A 61 -6.83 -18.14 -16.75
N PRO A 62 -6.70 -18.37 -15.42
CA PRO A 62 -6.96 -17.42 -14.33
C PRO A 62 -5.87 -16.34 -14.20
N TYR A 63 -6.17 -15.24 -13.52
CA TYR A 63 -5.20 -14.17 -13.24
C TYR A 63 -3.91 -14.71 -12.62
N ILE A 64 -2.77 -14.14 -13.03
CA ILE A 64 -1.48 -14.45 -12.42
C ILE A 64 -1.32 -13.61 -11.17
N LYS A 65 -0.97 -14.26 -10.05
CA LYS A 65 -0.86 -13.65 -8.73
C LYS A 65 0.49 -13.93 -8.10
N GLU A 66 0.99 -12.96 -7.35
CA GLU A 66 2.21 -13.12 -6.54
C GLU A 66 2.00 -12.59 -5.12
N LYS A 67 2.67 -13.19 -4.15
CA LYS A 67 2.68 -12.67 -2.77
C LYS A 67 3.79 -11.65 -2.63
N PHE A 68 3.50 -10.54 -1.96
CA PHE A 68 4.51 -9.54 -1.64
C PHE A 68 4.57 -9.30 -0.14
N GLU A 69 5.75 -8.87 0.32
CA GLU A 69 6.00 -8.43 1.68
C GLU A 69 6.93 -7.21 1.62
N ILE A 70 6.56 -6.16 2.34
CA ILE A 70 7.28 -4.90 2.47
C ILE A 70 7.43 -4.63 3.95
N ASP A 71 8.66 -4.37 4.37
CA ASP A 71 9.02 -3.86 5.68
C ASP A 71 9.90 -2.62 5.41
N SER A 72 9.31 -1.43 5.55
CA SER A 72 9.94 -0.20 5.07
C SER A 72 9.48 1.05 5.80
N TRP A 73 10.30 2.09 5.72
CA TRP A 73 9.97 3.44 6.13
C TRP A 73 9.44 4.24 4.94
N VAL A 74 8.21 4.74 5.05
CA VAL A 74 7.56 5.56 4.03
C VAL A 74 7.33 6.98 4.55
N PRO A 75 7.44 8.02 3.70
CA PRO A 75 7.08 9.38 4.11
C PRO A 75 5.58 9.46 4.41
N VAL A 76 5.22 10.22 5.45
CA VAL A 76 3.84 10.60 5.73
C VAL A 76 3.56 11.88 4.94
N ILE A 77 2.55 11.83 4.06
CA ILE A 77 2.10 12.95 3.24
C ILE A 77 0.75 13.39 3.79
N GLU A 78 0.67 14.56 4.39
CA GLU A 78 -0.56 15.13 4.95
C GLU A 78 -1.16 16.21 4.03
N SER A 79 -0.33 16.80 3.14
CA SER A 79 -0.76 17.77 2.14
C SER A 79 0.03 17.70 0.83
N VAL A 80 -0.42 18.44 -0.19
CA VAL A 80 0.26 18.49 -1.51
C VAL A 80 1.66 19.11 -1.39
N GLU A 81 1.86 20.04 -0.46
CA GLU A 81 3.15 20.68 -0.23
C GLU A 81 4.22 19.71 0.28
N ASP A 82 3.82 18.59 0.92
CA ASP A 82 4.76 17.56 1.37
C ASP A 82 5.45 16.85 0.20
N TRP A 83 4.87 16.88 -1.00
CA TRP A 83 5.45 16.24 -2.19
C TRP A 83 6.79 16.88 -2.55
N GLU A 84 6.87 18.22 -2.45
CA GLU A 84 8.11 18.96 -2.71
C GLU A 84 9.23 18.58 -1.73
N LYS A 85 8.89 18.27 -0.47
CA LYS A 85 9.86 17.86 0.57
C LYS A 85 10.56 16.55 0.19
N TYR A 86 9.82 15.62 -0.41
CA TYR A 86 10.31 14.28 -0.74
C TYR A 86 10.71 14.11 -2.22
N LYS A 87 10.54 15.15 -3.04
CA LYS A 87 10.84 15.14 -4.49
C LYS A 87 10.08 14.03 -5.23
N LEU A 88 8.83 13.83 -4.85
CA LEU A 88 7.88 12.91 -5.50
C LEU A 88 7.15 13.61 -6.65
#